data_AF-A0A1D7QFZ4-F1
#
_entry.id   AF-A0A1D7QFZ4-F1
#
_cell.length_a   1.000
_cell.length_b   1.000
_cell.length_c   1.000
_cell.angle_alpha   90.00
_cell.angle_beta   90.00
_cell.angle_gamma   90.00
#
_symmetry.space_group_name_H-M   'P 1'
#
loop_
_entity.id
_entity.type
_entity.pdbx_description
1 polymer ?
#
loop_
_entity_poly.entity_id
_entity_poly.type
_entity_poly.pdbx_seq_one_letter_code
_entity_poly.pdbx_strand_id
1 'polypeptide(L)'
;MAGLTRKGAKGALLDIYEDALLQLQESIKDVSDEDLIAVVLPDDSDEDSRSIQSILAHVVGSSYSYAIYIRSLKGTEYIRPEKKLRIKVADYIQDLKDSFLFNLTVFNEIEDSNLEEFDSSLKIMTRWKQLYDIEQLTEHAIVHILRHTRQIEKFKILLNDRR
;
A
#
# COMPACT_ATOMS: atom_id res chain seq x y z
N MET A 1 7.90 8.37 17.01
CA MET A 1 8.88 8.15 15.93
C MET A 1 9.68 6.91 16.29
N ALA A 2 9.25 5.76 15.78
CA ALA A 2 9.93 4.48 15.97
C ALA A 2 10.22 3.95 14.57
N GLY A 3 11.34 4.35 13.96
CA GLY A 3 11.60 3.99 12.56
C GLY A 3 12.81 4.65 11.92
N LEU A 4 13.88 4.95 12.66
CA LEU A 4 15.17 5.39 12.07
C LEU A 4 16.26 4.41 12.52
N THR A 5 16.03 3.10 12.31
CA THR A 5 16.85 2.07 12.97
C THR A 5 17.28 0.94 12.05
N ARG A 6 16.67 0.77 10.87
CA ARG A 6 17.06 -0.29 9.94
C ARG A 6 18.31 0.14 9.15
N LYS A 7 19.23 -0.81 8.96
CA LYS A 7 20.52 -0.54 8.31
C LYS A 7 20.40 -0.67 6.79
N GLY A 8 21.22 0.10 6.07
CA GLY A 8 21.34 0.00 4.62
C GLY A 8 20.23 0.72 3.86
N ALA A 9 20.35 0.72 2.54
CA ALA A 9 19.38 1.36 1.64
C ALA A 9 18.00 0.70 1.76
N LYS A 10 17.93 -0.64 1.84
CA LYS A 10 16.66 -1.35 2.05
C LYS A 10 16.01 -0.96 3.37
N GLY A 11 16.83 -0.73 4.41
CA GLY A 11 16.37 -0.35 5.73
C GLY A 11 15.69 1.02 5.71
N ALA A 12 16.37 2.01 5.13
CA ALA A 12 15.82 3.36 4.97
C ALA A 12 14.52 3.37 4.14
N LEU A 13 14.46 2.56 3.07
CA LEU A 13 13.28 2.44 2.23
C LEU A 13 12.08 1.85 2.99
N LEU A 14 12.32 0.81 3.81
CA LEU A 14 11.29 0.21 4.68
C LEU A 14 10.84 1.16 5.80
N ASP A 15 11.77 1.96 6.35
CA ASP A 15 11.46 2.99 7.35
C ASP A 15 10.49 4.05 6.76
N ILE A 16 10.76 4.54 5.55
CA ILE A 16 9.89 5.50 4.85
C ILE A 16 8.53 4.87 4.48
N TYR A 17 8.51 3.58 4.13
CA TYR A 17 7.26 2.85 3.90
C TYR A 17 6.43 2.75 5.20
N GLU A 18 7.05 2.38 6.31
CA GLU A 18 6.37 2.35 7.61
C GLU A 18 5.77 3.72 7.97
N ASP A 19 6.53 4.81 7.76
CA ASP A 19 6.06 6.18 7.99
C ASP A 19 4.83 6.54 7.12
N ALA A 20 4.82 6.16 5.83
CA ALA A 20 3.66 6.38 4.95
C ALA A 20 2.41 5.62 5.44
N LEU A 21 2.59 4.38 5.93
CA LEU A 21 1.49 3.60 6.49
C LEU A 21 0.99 4.17 7.82
N LEU A 22 1.89 4.65 8.68
CA LEU A 22 1.52 5.33 9.93
C LEU A 22 0.73 6.61 9.65
N GLN A 23 1.12 7.37 8.62
CA GLN A 23 0.37 8.54 8.19
C GLN A 23 -1.04 8.17 7.70
N LEU A 24 -1.18 7.10 6.91
CA LEU A 24 -2.49 6.59 6.49
C LEU A 24 -3.33 6.14 7.70
N GLN A 25 -2.75 5.37 8.63
CA GLN A 25 -3.46 4.92 9.84
C GLN A 25 -3.95 6.09 10.69
N GLU A 26 -3.13 7.12 10.85
CA GLU A 26 -3.49 8.35 11.58
C GLU A 26 -4.61 9.12 10.86
N SER A 27 -4.61 9.15 9.53
CA SER A 27 -5.64 9.85 8.72
C SER A 27 -7.03 9.21 8.82
N ILE A 28 -7.11 7.91 9.13
CA ILE A 28 -8.38 7.16 9.13
C ILE A 28 -8.92 6.88 10.53
N LYS A 29 -8.15 7.13 11.60
CA LYS A 29 -8.51 6.70 12.96
C LYS A 29 -9.82 7.29 13.50
N ASP A 30 -10.22 8.43 12.97
CA ASP A 30 -11.40 9.22 13.35
C ASP A 30 -12.59 9.01 12.40
N VAL A 31 -12.42 8.22 11.35
CA VAL A 31 -13.49 7.89 10.40
C VAL A 31 -14.50 6.96 11.10
N SER A 32 -15.79 7.32 11.05
CA SER A 32 -16.85 6.46 11.60
C SER A 32 -17.11 5.25 10.69
N ASP A 33 -17.73 4.21 11.24
CA ASP A 33 -18.10 3.04 10.45
C ASP A 33 -19.08 3.41 9.32
N GLU A 34 -19.94 4.43 9.51
CA GLU A 34 -20.83 4.96 8.48
C GLU A 34 -20.07 5.70 7.36
N ASP A 35 -19.15 6.59 7.73
CA ASP A 35 -18.35 7.36 6.75
C ASP A 35 -17.40 6.43 5.97
N LEU A 36 -16.91 5.36 6.59
CA LEU A 36 -16.07 4.36 5.97
C LEU A 36 -16.76 3.75 4.74
N ILE A 37 -18.02 3.34 4.89
CA ILE A 37 -18.78 2.63 3.85
C ILE A 37 -19.56 3.58 2.92
N ALA A 38 -19.66 4.87 3.26
CA ALA A 38 -20.39 5.84 2.48
C ALA A 38 -19.79 6.00 1.06
N VAL A 39 -20.66 5.92 0.05
CA VAL A 39 -20.27 6.17 -1.34
C VAL A 39 -20.09 7.68 -1.56
N VAL A 40 -18.88 8.06 -1.94
CA VAL A 40 -18.51 9.47 -2.15
C VAL A 40 -18.58 9.82 -3.64
N LEU A 41 -18.08 8.93 -4.51
CA LEU A 41 -18.06 9.13 -5.97
C LEU A 41 -19.18 8.34 -6.70
N PRO A 42 -19.59 8.77 -7.90
CA PRO A 42 -20.67 8.14 -8.67
C PRO A 42 -20.31 6.75 -9.21
N ASP A 43 -21.30 6.03 -9.74
CA ASP A 43 -21.17 4.64 -10.21
C ASP A 43 -20.21 4.44 -11.40
N ASP A 44 -19.98 5.48 -12.20
CA ASP A 44 -19.09 5.46 -13.37
C ASP A 44 -17.61 5.72 -13.03
N SER A 45 -17.30 5.95 -11.75
CA SER A 45 -15.93 6.06 -11.26
C SER A 45 -15.30 4.69 -10.99
N ASP A 46 -13.96 4.65 -10.93
CA ASP A 46 -13.20 3.44 -10.60
C ASP A 46 -13.69 2.84 -9.27
N GLU A 47 -14.08 1.56 -9.26
CA GLU A 47 -14.60 0.84 -8.09
C GLU A 47 -13.66 0.93 -6.87
N ASP A 48 -12.35 0.97 -7.11
CA ASP A 48 -11.32 1.09 -6.06
C ASP A 48 -11.21 2.50 -5.47
N SER A 49 -12.00 3.46 -6.01
CA SER A 49 -11.94 4.88 -5.64
C SER A 49 -13.25 5.44 -5.07
N ARG A 50 -14.31 4.64 -4.97
CA ARG A 50 -15.68 5.11 -4.70
C ARG A 50 -15.98 5.50 -3.25
N SER A 51 -15.31 4.86 -2.29
CA SER A 51 -15.48 5.10 -0.86
C SER A 51 -14.15 4.98 -0.12
N ILE A 52 -14.11 5.41 1.14
CA ILE A 52 -12.92 5.20 1.99
C ILE A 52 -12.65 3.68 2.13
N GLN A 53 -13.71 2.87 2.28
CA GLN A 53 -13.61 1.41 2.32
C GLN A 53 -12.96 0.82 1.07
N SER A 54 -13.38 1.22 -0.13
CA SER A 54 -12.84 0.64 -1.36
C SER A 54 -11.38 1.04 -1.59
N ILE A 55 -11.02 2.29 -1.25
CA ILE A 55 -9.64 2.77 -1.26
C ILE A 55 -8.77 1.97 -0.30
N LEU A 56 -9.20 1.77 0.95
CA LEU A 56 -8.41 1.02 1.93
C LEU A 56 -8.22 -0.44 1.53
N ALA A 57 -9.27 -1.09 1.00
CA ALA A 57 -9.15 -2.45 0.46
C ALA A 57 -8.17 -2.51 -0.73
N HIS A 58 -8.18 -1.50 -1.59
CA HIS A 58 -7.24 -1.38 -2.70
C HIS A 58 -5.80 -1.22 -2.17
N VAL A 59 -5.55 -0.31 -1.24
CA VAL A 59 -4.21 -0.08 -0.66
C VAL A 59 -3.65 -1.34 -0.01
N VAL A 60 -4.42 -2.04 0.84
CA VAL A 60 -4.02 -3.32 1.44
C VAL A 60 -3.67 -4.34 0.36
N GLY A 61 -4.55 -4.52 -0.62
CA GLY A 61 -4.33 -5.48 -1.71
C GLY A 61 -3.10 -5.14 -2.57
N SER A 62 -2.82 -3.86 -2.79
CA SER A 62 -1.66 -3.38 -3.54
C SER A 62 -0.37 -3.59 -2.76
N SER A 63 -0.37 -3.35 -1.43
CA SER A 63 0.77 -3.63 -0.54
C SER A 63 1.26 -5.08 -0.66
N TYR A 64 0.35 -6.06 -0.63
CA TYR A 64 0.70 -7.46 -0.90
C TYR A 64 1.21 -7.68 -2.33
N SER A 65 0.58 -7.04 -3.32
CA SER A 65 0.94 -7.23 -4.74
C SER A 65 2.36 -6.79 -5.05
N TYR A 66 2.80 -5.65 -4.51
CA TYR A 66 4.17 -5.16 -4.68
C TYR A 66 5.19 -6.13 -4.09
N ALA A 67 4.96 -6.60 -2.86
CA ALA A 67 5.80 -7.61 -2.21
C ALA A 67 5.84 -8.94 -2.99
N ILE A 68 4.71 -9.36 -3.55
CA ILE A 68 4.63 -10.58 -4.39
C ILE A 68 5.46 -10.41 -5.65
N TYR A 69 5.36 -9.27 -6.35
CA TYR A 69 6.19 -9.02 -7.54
C TYR A 69 7.69 -9.14 -7.23
N ILE A 70 8.13 -8.52 -6.12
CA ILE A 70 9.52 -8.60 -5.67
C ILE A 70 9.91 -10.05 -5.38
N ARG A 71 9.07 -10.77 -4.64
CA ARG A 71 9.31 -12.18 -4.28
C ARG A 71 9.35 -13.09 -5.52
N SER A 72 8.54 -12.83 -6.53
CA SER A 72 8.49 -13.62 -7.76
C SER A 72 9.79 -13.57 -8.57
N LEU A 73 10.66 -12.57 -8.35
CA LEU A 73 12.02 -12.57 -8.92
C LEU A 73 12.86 -13.78 -8.45
N LYS A 74 12.53 -14.35 -7.28
CA LYS A 74 13.18 -15.57 -6.75
C LYS A 74 12.49 -16.86 -7.23
N GLY A 75 11.54 -16.78 -8.16
CA GLY A 75 10.82 -17.94 -8.72
C GLY A 75 9.78 -18.56 -7.78
N THR A 76 9.42 -17.90 -6.68
CA THR A 76 8.39 -18.39 -5.77
C THR A 76 7.02 -17.82 -6.15
N GLU A 77 6.09 -18.69 -6.51
CA GLU A 77 4.68 -18.30 -6.67
C GLU A 77 4.04 -18.08 -5.31
N TYR A 78 3.31 -16.98 -5.16
CA TYR A 78 2.54 -16.67 -3.97
C TYR A 78 1.11 -16.32 -4.35
N ILE A 79 0.16 -16.89 -3.60
CA ILE A 79 -1.26 -16.62 -3.79
C ILE A 79 -1.58 -15.29 -3.13
N ARG A 80 -1.92 -14.29 -3.96
CA ARG A 80 -2.38 -12.99 -3.47
C ARG A 80 -3.58 -13.18 -2.54
N PRO A 81 -3.59 -12.57 -1.33
CA PRO A 81 -4.78 -12.59 -0.48
C PRO A 81 -5.98 -11.99 -1.20
N GLU A 82 -7.15 -12.58 -1.02
CA GLU A 82 -8.39 -12.05 -1.58
C GLU A 82 -8.67 -10.64 -1.04
N LYS A 83 -9.19 -9.77 -1.91
CA LYS A 83 -9.63 -8.44 -1.52
C LYS A 83 -10.81 -8.55 -0.55
N LYS A 84 -10.69 -7.90 0.61
CA LYS A 84 -11.73 -7.88 1.64
C LYS A 84 -12.18 -6.44 1.90
N LEU A 85 -13.49 -6.23 1.83
CA LEU A 85 -14.12 -5.00 2.29
C LEU A 85 -14.40 -5.16 3.78
N ARG A 86 -13.78 -4.31 4.62
CA ARG A 86 -14.01 -4.30 6.06
C ARG A 86 -15.05 -3.26 6.40
N ILE A 87 -15.82 -3.50 7.47
CA ILE A 87 -16.85 -2.58 7.94
C ILE A 87 -16.38 -1.74 9.13
N LYS A 88 -15.14 -1.97 9.60
CA LYS A 88 -14.53 -1.21 10.71
C LYS A 88 -13.15 -0.71 10.32
N VAL A 89 -12.84 0.52 10.71
CA VAL A 89 -11.50 1.10 10.54
C VAL A 89 -10.43 0.28 11.25
N ALA A 90 -10.73 -0.24 12.44
CA ALA A 90 -9.79 -1.05 13.21
C ALA A 90 -9.29 -2.29 12.45
N ASP A 91 -10.16 -2.93 11.65
CA ASP A 91 -9.80 -4.08 10.83
C ASP A 91 -8.84 -3.67 9.71
N TYR A 92 -9.04 -2.50 9.10
CA TYR A 92 -8.10 -1.97 8.10
C TYR A 92 -6.76 -1.59 8.70
N ILE A 93 -6.72 -1.02 9.91
CA ILE A 93 -5.47 -0.75 10.62
C ILE A 93 -4.69 -2.05 10.83
N GLN A 94 -5.38 -3.14 11.20
CA GLN A 94 -4.73 -4.44 11.34
C GLN A 94 -4.25 -4.99 9.99
N ASP A 95 -5.09 -4.95 8.96
CA ASP A 95 -4.73 -5.41 7.61
C ASP A 95 -3.51 -4.65 7.04
N LEU A 96 -3.40 -3.34 7.29
CA LEU A 96 -2.24 -2.54 6.88
C LEU A 96 -0.96 -3.01 7.59
N LYS A 97 -1.03 -3.26 8.91
CA LYS A 97 0.10 -3.81 9.69
C LYS A 97 0.51 -5.18 9.18
N ASP A 98 -0.44 -6.07 8.95
CA ASP A 98 -0.18 -7.44 8.47
C ASP A 98 0.45 -7.42 7.06
N SER A 99 -0.02 -6.51 6.20
CA SER A 99 0.57 -6.34 4.86
C SER A 99 2.01 -5.81 4.94
N PHE A 100 2.32 -4.93 5.89
CA PHE A 100 3.67 -4.42 6.08
C PHE A 100 4.60 -5.49 6.67
N LEU A 101 4.12 -6.28 7.64
CA LEU A 101 4.86 -7.43 8.15
C LEU A 101 5.21 -8.40 7.02
N PHE A 102 4.28 -8.64 6.09
CA PHE A 102 4.59 -9.44 4.91
C PHE A 102 5.69 -8.82 4.04
N ASN A 103 5.66 -7.49 3.80
CA ASN A 103 6.75 -6.79 3.11
C ASN A 103 8.09 -7.01 3.84
N LEU A 104 8.15 -6.87 5.17
CA LEU A 104 9.36 -7.15 5.94
C LEU A 104 9.87 -8.59 5.73
N THR A 105 8.97 -9.58 5.67
CA THR A 105 9.39 -10.97 5.41
C THR A 105 10.01 -11.14 4.03
N VAL A 106 9.49 -10.47 3.00
CA VAL A 106 10.06 -10.50 1.65
C VAL A 106 11.43 -9.81 1.63
N PHE A 107 11.56 -8.64 2.25
CA PHE A 107 12.80 -7.88 2.27
C PHE A 107 13.93 -8.53 3.08
N ASN A 108 13.62 -9.47 3.98
CA ASN A 108 14.65 -10.28 4.66
C ASN A 108 15.45 -11.16 3.68
N GLU A 109 14.90 -11.45 2.50
CA GLU A 109 15.55 -12.25 1.45
C GLU A 109 16.24 -11.40 0.37
N ILE A 110 16.24 -10.06 0.55
CA ILE A 110 16.76 -9.08 -0.41
C ILE A 110 17.99 -8.39 0.19
N GLU A 111 19.07 -8.31 -0.58
CA GLU A 111 20.25 -7.49 -0.22
C GLU A 111 20.19 -6.10 -0.84
N ASP A 112 20.92 -5.13 -0.27
CA ASP A 112 20.96 -3.76 -0.80
C ASP A 112 21.42 -3.74 -2.27
N SER A 113 22.33 -4.64 -2.65
CA SER A 113 22.80 -4.79 -4.03
C SER A 113 21.76 -5.37 -5.00
N ASN A 114 20.58 -5.76 -4.53
CA ASN A 114 19.47 -6.22 -5.36
C ASN A 114 18.44 -5.12 -5.62
N LEU A 115 18.54 -3.97 -4.97
CA LEU A 115 17.52 -2.91 -5.05
C LEU A 115 17.44 -2.31 -6.44
N GLU A 116 18.59 -2.00 -7.03
CA GLU A 116 18.73 -1.49 -8.38
C GLU A 116 19.05 -2.62 -9.36
N GLU A 117 18.39 -2.60 -10.52
CA GLU A 117 18.68 -3.48 -11.64
C GLU A 117 18.72 -2.64 -12.92
N PHE A 118 19.78 -2.73 -13.70
CA PHE A 118 19.98 -1.92 -14.90
C PHE A 118 19.63 -2.68 -16.18
N ASP A 119 19.66 -4.02 -16.15
CA ASP A 119 19.19 -4.85 -17.26
C ASP A 119 17.66 -4.91 -17.26
N SER A 120 17.06 -4.26 -18.26
CA SER A 120 15.61 -4.26 -18.48
C SER A 120 14.97 -5.64 -18.56
N SER A 121 15.71 -6.68 -18.97
CA SER A 121 15.21 -8.06 -19.05
C SER A 121 15.07 -8.75 -17.70
N LEU A 122 15.76 -8.23 -16.67
CA LEU A 122 15.72 -8.72 -15.30
C LEU A 122 14.78 -7.91 -14.40
N LYS A 123 14.25 -6.78 -14.90
CA LYS A 123 13.27 -5.94 -14.20
C LYS A 123 11.91 -6.61 -14.05
N ILE A 124 11.17 -6.15 -13.05
CA ILE A 124 9.80 -6.58 -12.76
C ILE A 124 8.86 -5.97 -13.80
N MET A 125 8.19 -6.82 -14.59
CA MET A 125 7.06 -6.42 -15.44
C MET A 125 5.76 -6.44 -14.64
N THR A 126 5.14 -5.27 -14.50
CA THR A 126 3.86 -5.14 -13.78
C THR A 126 2.67 -5.39 -14.70
N ARG A 127 1.50 -5.66 -14.11
CA ARG A 127 0.24 -5.81 -14.87
C ARG A 127 -0.16 -4.55 -15.65
N TRP A 128 0.31 -3.36 -15.25
CA TRP A 128 0.09 -2.10 -15.99
C TRP A 128 1.20 -1.81 -17.01
N LYS A 129 1.99 -2.82 -17.39
CA LYS A 129 2.96 -2.80 -18.49
C LYS A 129 4.12 -1.81 -18.30
N GLN A 130 4.54 -1.60 -17.05
CA GLN A 130 5.73 -0.82 -16.73
C GLN A 130 6.80 -1.73 -16.10
N LEU A 131 8.06 -1.36 -16.31
CA LEU A 131 9.23 -2.05 -15.79
C LEU A 131 9.77 -1.30 -14.57
N TYR A 132 10.07 -2.04 -13.52
CA TYR A 132 10.65 -1.52 -12.28
C TYR A 132 11.78 -2.41 -11.80
N ASP A 133 12.79 -1.84 -11.16
CA ASP A 133 13.61 -2.57 -10.18
C ASP A 133 12.90 -2.58 -8.81
N ILE A 134 13.53 -3.19 -7.80
CA ILE A 134 12.91 -3.35 -6.47
C ILE A 134 12.75 -1.98 -5.80
N GLU A 135 13.75 -1.09 -5.94
CA GLU A 135 13.71 0.25 -5.36
C GLU A 135 12.55 1.05 -5.96
N GLN A 136 12.51 1.19 -7.28
CA GLN A 136 11.49 1.96 -7.99
C GLN A 136 10.06 1.45 -7.71
N LEU A 137 9.88 0.12 -7.62
CA LEU A 137 8.56 -0.45 -7.31
C LEU A 137 8.13 -0.14 -5.88
N THR A 138 9.08 -0.14 -4.95
CA THR A 138 8.80 0.15 -3.53
C THR A 138 8.56 1.64 -3.32
N GLU A 139 9.32 2.52 -3.98
CA GLU A 139 9.03 3.96 -4.03
C GLU A 139 7.62 4.23 -4.58
N HIS A 140 7.23 3.52 -5.65
CA HIS A 140 5.88 3.60 -6.17
C HIS A 140 4.85 3.16 -5.12
N ALA A 141 5.08 2.07 -4.39
CA ALA A 141 4.19 1.60 -3.32
C ALA A 141 4.03 2.65 -2.20
N ILE A 142 5.11 3.33 -1.81
CA ILE A 142 5.12 4.40 -0.82
C ILE A 142 4.28 5.59 -1.31
N VAL A 143 4.58 6.12 -2.49
CA VAL A 143 3.85 7.27 -3.07
C VAL A 143 2.38 6.91 -3.33
N HIS A 144 2.09 5.66 -3.68
CA HIS A 144 0.74 5.16 -3.84
C HIS A 144 -0.09 5.30 -2.54
N ILE A 145 0.47 4.91 -1.39
CA ILE A 145 -0.16 5.10 -0.08
C ILE A 145 -0.39 6.58 0.23
N LEU A 146 0.63 7.42 0.01
CA LEU A 146 0.52 8.85 0.26
C LEU A 146 -0.55 9.51 -0.61
N ARG A 147 -0.66 9.12 -1.89
CA ARG A 147 -1.69 9.60 -2.81
C ARG A 147 -3.09 9.23 -2.33
N HIS A 148 -3.30 7.98 -1.91
CA HIS A 148 -4.61 7.54 -1.41
C HIS A 148 -4.95 8.12 -0.03
N THR A 149 -3.95 8.40 0.79
CA THR A 149 -4.14 9.17 2.05
C THR A 149 -4.75 10.54 1.73
N ARG A 150 -4.22 11.26 0.73
CA ARG A 150 -4.81 12.55 0.30
C ARG A 150 -6.20 12.43 -0.28
N GLN A 151 -6.48 11.34 -0.99
CA GLN A 151 -7.82 11.05 -1.50
C GLN A 151 -8.83 10.84 -0.37
N ILE A 152 -8.45 10.10 0.67
CA ILE A 152 -9.29 9.88 1.86
C ILE A 152 -9.54 11.19 2.60
N GLU A 153 -8.52 12.02 2.80
CA GLU A 153 -8.70 13.34 3.42
C GLU A 153 -9.71 14.22 2.64
N LYS A 154 -9.65 14.18 1.30
CA LYS A 154 -10.66 14.84 0.46
C LYS A 154 -12.06 14.27 0.70
N PHE A 155 -12.20 12.96 0.87
CA PHE A 155 -13.48 12.31 1.12
C PHE A 155 -14.06 12.68 2.48
N LYS A 156 -13.22 12.78 3.52
CA LYS A 156 -13.63 13.25 4.85
C LYS A 156 -14.24 14.65 4.79
N ILE A 157 -13.64 15.57 4.02
CA ILE A 157 -14.18 16.92 3.80
C ILE A 157 -15.55 16.84 3.11
N LEU A 158 -15.65 16.11 2.00
CA LEU A 158 -16.90 15.98 1.24
C LEU A 158 -18.04 15.33 2.05
N LEU A 159 -17.73 14.41 2.96
CA LEU A 159 -18.70 13.77 3.84
C LEU A 159 -19.17 14.73 4.94
N ASN A 160 -18.27 15.54 5.49
CA ASN A 160 -18.63 16.58 6.46
C ASN A 160 -19.50 17.68 5.84
N ASP A 161 -19.21 18.10 4.60
CA ASP A 161 -20.00 19.12 3.89
C ASP A 161 -21.43 18.67 3.55
N ARG A 162 -21.71 17.35 3.62
CA ARG A 162 -23.05 16.77 3.40
C ARG A 162 -23.92 16.75 4.66
N ARG A 163 -23.38 17.12 5.82
CA ARG A 163 -24.07 17.15 7.12
C ARG A 163 -24.62 18.53 7.42
#